data_AF-S2KFC3-F1
#
_entry.id   AF-S2KFC3-F1
#
_cell.length_a   1.000
_cell.length_b   1.000
_cell.length_c   1.000
_cell.angle_alpha   90.00
_cell.angle_beta   90.00
_cell.angle_gamma   90.00
#
_symmetry.space_group_name_H-M   'P 1'
#
loop_
_entity.id
_entity.type
_entity.pdbx_description
1 polymer ?
#
loop_
_entity_poly.entity_id
_entity_poly.type
_entity_poly.pdbx_seq_one_letter_code
_entity_poly.pdbx_strand_id
1 'polypeptide(L)'
;MPPPLSRLVASLTLCLMAWGSGTHADPPTVEVFTVAGMPVINAEPSTVVIELDAPARLDAEISQGLPSEPSEAERVMRERMRSPEWADSVLRYGDLSTGLARAWVLGVEKVPAVVMDGQHVVYGEPDVRKAVAAIEQARTMAGEGQP
;
A
#
# COMPACT_ATOMS: atom_id res chain seq x y z
N MET A 1 -22.23 53.70 -5.04
CA MET A 1 -21.85 54.30 -6.33
C MET A 1 -20.32 54.45 -6.36
N PRO A 2 -19.60 53.54 -7.03
CA PRO A 2 -18.30 53.82 -7.65
C PRO A 2 -18.41 53.84 -9.20
N PRO A 3 -17.56 54.62 -9.90
CA PRO A 3 -17.61 54.83 -11.36
C PRO A 3 -16.92 53.73 -12.20
N PRO A 4 -17.04 53.78 -13.55
CA PRO A 4 -16.81 52.64 -14.47
C PRO A 4 -15.52 52.75 -15.31
N LEU A 5 -15.33 51.73 -16.16
CA LEU A 5 -14.63 51.69 -17.47
C LEU A 5 -13.30 50.91 -17.57
N SER A 6 -13.45 49.79 -18.29
CA SER A 6 -12.69 49.39 -19.49
C SER A 6 -11.19 49.16 -19.38
N ARG A 7 -10.81 47.88 -19.51
CA ARG A 7 -9.61 47.51 -20.26
C ARG A 7 -9.96 46.47 -21.31
N LEU A 8 -9.85 46.94 -22.54
CA LEU A 8 -9.71 46.22 -23.80
C LEU A 8 -8.57 45.20 -23.71
N VAL A 9 -8.62 44.22 -24.62
CA VAL A 9 -7.51 43.59 -25.37
C VAL A 9 -7.43 42.06 -25.27
N ALA A 10 -7.42 41.51 -26.48
CA ALA A 10 -6.86 40.23 -26.93
C ALA A 10 -7.66 38.95 -26.68
N SER A 11 -8.37 38.58 -27.76
CA SER A 11 -8.47 37.21 -28.26
C SER A 11 -7.29 36.33 -27.84
N LEU A 12 -7.55 35.24 -27.14
CA LEU A 12 -6.61 34.16 -26.94
C LEU A 12 -7.25 32.85 -27.41
N THR A 13 -6.99 32.58 -28.69
CA THR A 13 -6.70 31.27 -29.29
C THR A 13 -7.39 30.05 -28.68
N LEU A 14 -8.49 29.62 -29.30
CA LEU A 14 -9.03 28.27 -29.19
C LEU A 14 -8.03 27.28 -29.81
N CYS A 15 -7.13 26.72 -29.01
CA CYS A 15 -6.34 25.55 -29.38
C CYS A 15 -7.21 24.30 -29.21
N LEU A 16 -7.95 23.93 -30.27
CA LEU A 16 -8.49 22.58 -30.41
C LEU A 16 -7.35 21.66 -30.87
N MET A 17 -6.41 21.37 -29.96
CA MET A 17 -5.47 20.27 -30.14
C MET A 17 -6.19 19.01 -29.67
N ALA A 18 -6.62 18.21 -30.64
CA ALA A 18 -7.13 16.87 -30.41
C ALA A 18 -6.06 16.07 -29.63
N TRP A 19 -6.27 15.90 -28.33
CA TRP A 19 -5.58 14.87 -27.58
C TRP A 19 -6.23 13.55 -27.96
N GLY A 20 -5.63 12.87 -28.94
CA GLY A 20 -5.74 11.43 -28.98
C GLY A 20 -5.07 10.91 -27.71
N SER A 21 -5.84 10.75 -26.63
CA SER A 21 -5.43 9.94 -25.50
C SER A 21 -5.31 8.52 -26.02
N GLY A 22 -4.11 8.15 -26.49
CA GLY A 22 -3.71 6.76 -26.42
C GLY A 22 -3.83 6.40 -24.94
N THR A 23 -4.86 5.65 -24.59
CA THR A 23 -5.00 5.07 -23.26
C THR A 23 -3.87 4.05 -23.12
N HIS A 24 -2.67 4.54 -22.76
CA HIS A 24 -1.70 3.67 -22.13
C HIS A 24 -2.31 3.33 -20.78
N ALA A 25 -2.92 2.14 -20.72
CA ALA A 25 -3.24 1.57 -19.42
C ALA A 25 -1.91 1.30 -18.75
N ASP A 26 -1.66 1.98 -17.62
CA ASP A 26 -0.56 1.61 -16.76
C ASP A 26 -0.73 0.13 -16.37
N PRO A 27 0.38 -0.63 -16.23
CA PRO A 27 0.28 -2.01 -15.79
C PRO A 27 -0.44 -2.06 -14.43
N PRO A 28 -1.28 -3.07 -14.18
CA PRO A 28 -2.05 -3.15 -12.95
C PRO A 28 -1.10 -3.20 -11.75
N THR A 29 -1.43 -2.45 -10.70
CA THR A 29 -0.67 -2.50 -9.45
C THR A 29 -1.15 -3.69 -8.63
N VAL A 30 -0.23 -4.57 -8.25
CA VAL A 30 -0.55 -5.77 -7.46
C VAL A 30 0.12 -5.70 -6.10
N GLU A 31 -0.70 -5.69 -5.06
CA GLU A 31 -0.29 -5.74 -3.66
C GLU A 31 -0.74 -7.08 -3.05
N VAL A 32 0.14 -7.75 -2.30
CA VAL A 32 -0.16 -9.01 -1.61
C VAL A 32 0.00 -8.79 -0.12
N PHE A 33 -1.09 -8.90 0.62
CA PHE A 33 -1.09 -8.85 2.07
C PHE A 33 -1.03 -10.27 2.63
N THR A 34 -0.04 -10.53 3.48
CA THR A 34 0.22 -11.86 4.05
C THR A 34 0.75 -11.74 5.48
N VAL A 35 1.18 -12.85 6.07
CA VAL A 35 1.97 -12.89 7.31
C VAL A 35 3.17 -13.80 7.12
N ALA A 36 4.18 -13.67 7.98
CA ALA A 36 5.36 -14.53 7.91
C ALA A 36 4.99 -16.03 7.93
N GLY A 37 5.67 -16.80 7.09
CA GLY A 37 5.46 -18.24 6.97
C GLY A 37 4.28 -18.65 6.08
N MET A 38 3.41 -17.72 5.66
CA MET A 38 2.44 -18.00 4.62
C MET A 38 3.06 -17.80 3.23
N PRO A 39 3.04 -18.83 2.36
CA PRO A 39 3.68 -18.74 1.06
C PRO A 39 2.97 -17.74 0.15
N VAL A 40 3.76 -16.96 -0.58
CA VAL A 40 3.33 -16.18 -1.73
C VAL A 40 4.11 -16.70 -2.93
N ILE A 41 3.40 -17.25 -3.93
CA ILE A 41 4.02 -17.92 -5.08
C ILE A 41 3.59 -17.27 -6.39
N ASN A 42 4.43 -17.41 -7.41
CA ASN A 42 4.20 -16.85 -8.75
C ASN A 42 3.93 -15.34 -8.76
N ALA A 43 4.53 -14.61 -7.81
CA ALA A 43 4.55 -13.15 -7.78
C ALA A 43 5.54 -12.62 -8.83
N GLU A 44 5.11 -11.63 -9.61
CA GLU A 44 5.99 -10.91 -10.54
C GLU A 44 6.89 -9.93 -9.75
N PRO A 45 8.06 -9.52 -10.29
CA PRO A 45 8.99 -8.63 -9.58
C PRO A 45 8.42 -7.27 -9.15
N SER A 46 7.36 -6.80 -9.82
CA SER A 46 6.65 -5.56 -9.49
C SER A 46 5.60 -5.74 -8.38
N THR A 47 5.35 -6.97 -7.92
CA THR A 47 4.38 -7.26 -6.87
C THR A 47 4.90 -6.75 -5.54
N VAL A 48 4.10 -5.94 -4.85
CA VAL A 48 4.43 -5.45 -3.50
C VAL A 48 3.89 -6.44 -2.48
N VAL A 49 4.77 -7.12 -1.74
CA VAL A 49 4.38 -8.05 -0.68
C VAL A 49 4.48 -7.35 0.67
N ILE A 50 3.39 -7.37 1.43
CA ILE A 50 3.22 -6.69 2.71
C ILE A 50 2.88 -7.73 3.78
N GLU A 51 3.78 -7.91 4.74
CA GLU A 51 3.57 -8.78 5.89
C GLU A 51 2.93 -8.01 7.04
N LEU A 52 1.69 -8.34 7.36
CA LEU A 52 0.88 -7.63 8.36
C LEU A 52 1.35 -7.85 9.80
N ASP A 53 2.08 -8.93 10.06
CA ASP A 53 2.66 -9.27 11.36
C ASP A 53 4.09 -8.72 11.54
N ALA A 54 4.66 -8.06 10.52
CA ALA A 54 6.02 -7.53 10.60
C ALA A 54 6.25 -6.52 11.74
N PRO A 55 5.32 -5.58 12.05
CA PRO A 55 5.45 -4.71 13.22
C PRO A 55 5.56 -5.50 14.53
N ALA A 56 4.73 -6.53 14.71
CA ALA A 56 4.74 -7.35 15.93
C ALA A 56 6.04 -8.14 16.09
N ARG A 57 6.65 -8.61 14.99
CA ARG A 57 7.96 -9.25 15.03
C ARG A 57 9.08 -8.26 15.37
N LEU A 58 9.00 -7.03 14.87
CA LEU A 58 9.94 -5.97 15.25
C LEU A 58 9.77 -5.59 16.73
N ASP A 59 8.54 -5.53 17.25
CA ASP A 59 8.28 -5.34 18.68
C ASP A 59 8.93 -6.46 19.51
N ALA A 60 8.83 -7.71 19.06
CA ALA A 60 9.49 -8.84 19.71
C ALA A 60 11.02 -8.70 19.66
N GLU A 61 11.60 -8.31 18.52
CA GLU A 61 13.04 -8.03 18.34
C GLU A 61 13.53 -6.94 19.31
N ILE A 62 12.81 -5.81 19.36
CA ILE A 62 13.10 -4.68 20.25
C ILE A 62 12.95 -5.09 21.72
N SER A 63 12.04 -6.00 22.04
CA SER A 63 11.82 -6.47 23.41
C SER A 63 12.82 -7.54 23.87
N GLN A 64 13.67 -8.06 22.99
CA GLN A 64 14.63 -9.10 23.34
C GLN A 64 15.59 -8.64 24.44
N GLY A 65 15.74 -9.48 25.47
CA GLY A 65 16.65 -9.26 26.59
C GLY A 65 16.17 -8.22 27.61
N LEU A 66 14.93 -7.72 27.51
CA LEU A 66 14.36 -6.88 28.55
C LEU A 66 14.06 -7.71 29.82
N PRO A 67 14.41 -7.22 31.02
CA PRO A 67 13.99 -7.81 32.30
C PRO A 67 12.47 -7.91 32.43
N SER A 68 11.98 -8.84 33.25
CA SER A 68 10.54 -8.95 33.57
C SER A 68 10.06 -7.86 34.55
N GLU A 69 10.97 -7.28 35.33
CA GLU A 69 10.67 -6.14 36.21
C GLU A 69 10.47 -4.86 35.38
N PRO A 70 9.28 -4.23 35.38
CA PRO A 70 8.98 -3.11 34.49
C PRO A 70 9.93 -1.92 34.65
N SER A 71 10.32 -1.62 35.89
CA SER A 71 11.23 -0.51 36.20
C SER A 71 12.64 -0.73 35.61
N GLU A 72 13.12 -1.97 35.66
CA GLU A 72 14.41 -2.36 35.08
C GLU A 72 14.34 -2.42 33.55
N ALA A 73 13.26 -2.95 32.98
CA ALA A 73 13.00 -2.96 31.55
C ALA A 73 13.01 -1.55 30.96
N GLU A 74 12.33 -0.60 31.60
CA GLU A 74 12.29 0.79 31.17
C GLU A 74 13.68 1.44 31.22
N ARG A 75 14.50 1.13 32.25
CA ARG A 75 15.89 1.61 32.32
C ARG A 75 16.73 1.08 31.14
N VAL A 76 16.68 -0.23 30.89
CA VAL A 76 17.41 -0.87 29.78
C VAL A 76 16.96 -0.33 28.43
N MET A 77 15.65 -0.16 28.25
CA MET A 77 15.08 0.39 27.03
C MET A 77 15.54 1.83 26.79
N ARG A 78 15.50 2.69 27.81
CA ARG A 78 16.01 4.07 27.71
C ARG A 78 17.49 4.14 27.33
N GLU A 79 18.30 3.23 27.83
CA GLU A 79 19.71 3.12 27.43
C GLU A 79 19.83 2.71 25.96
N ARG A 80 19.05 1.73 25.52
CA ARG A 80 18.99 1.29 24.12
C ARG A 80 18.53 2.40 23.17
N MET A 81 17.52 3.19 23.57
CA MET A 81 17.00 4.31 22.77
C MET A 81 18.02 5.43 22.51
N ARG A 82 19.13 5.47 23.27
CA ARG A 82 20.22 6.43 23.06
C ARG A 82 21.26 5.96 22.06
N SER A 83 21.19 4.70 21.61
CA SER A 83 22.13 4.16 20.63
C SER A 83 21.80 4.64 19.22
N PRO A 84 22.79 4.73 18.31
CA PRO A 84 22.53 5.10 16.91
C PRO A 84 21.55 4.16 16.20
N GLU A 85 21.60 2.86 16.52
CA GLU A 85 20.76 1.81 15.92
C GLU A 85 19.27 1.98 16.25
N TRP A 86 18.95 2.74 17.30
CA TRP A 86 17.57 3.04 17.66
C TRP A 86 16.86 3.87 16.58
N ALA A 87 17.55 4.81 15.94
CA ALA A 87 16.96 5.65 14.90
C ALA A 87 16.46 4.81 13.71
N ASP A 88 17.25 3.84 13.26
CA ASP A 88 16.86 2.89 12.21
C ASP A 88 15.66 2.03 12.64
N SER A 89 15.61 1.62 13.90
CA SER A 89 14.48 0.84 14.44
C SER A 89 13.17 1.62 14.38
N VAL A 90 13.20 2.92 14.70
CA VAL A 90 12.02 3.80 14.63
C VAL A 90 11.54 3.99 13.18
N LEU A 91 12.46 4.19 12.24
CA LEU A 91 12.11 4.32 10.82
C LEU A 91 11.48 3.03 10.29
N ARG A 92 12.12 1.88 10.55
CA ARG A 92 11.58 0.56 10.19
C ARG A 92 10.20 0.34 10.77
N TYR A 93 9.96 0.75 12.02
CA TYR A 93 8.65 0.61 12.65
C TYR A 93 7.57 1.40 11.90
N GLY A 94 7.86 2.64 11.51
CA GLY A 94 6.96 3.47 10.72
C GLY A 94 6.64 2.87 9.35
N ASP A 95 7.66 2.37 8.66
CA ASP A 95 7.51 1.75 7.35
C ASP A 95 6.64 0.48 7.42
N LEU A 96 6.93 -0.41 8.39
CA LEU A 96 6.17 -1.64 8.59
C LEU A 96 4.72 -1.36 9.03
N SER A 97 4.49 -0.29 9.79
CA SER A 97 3.15 0.12 10.21
C SER A 97 2.30 0.66 9.05
N THR A 98 2.94 1.21 8.01
CA THR A 98 2.24 1.71 6.81
C THR A 98 1.53 0.57 6.08
N GLY A 99 2.11 -0.63 6.05
CA GLY A 99 1.48 -1.80 5.46
C GLY A 99 0.17 -2.21 6.15
N LEU A 100 0.13 -2.12 7.48
CA LEU A 100 -1.08 -2.38 8.27
C LEU A 100 -2.16 -1.32 8.02
N ALA A 101 -1.77 -0.05 7.98
CA ALA A 101 -2.70 1.04 7.64
C ALA A 101 -3.25 0.90 6.21
N ARG A 102 -2.41 0.50 5.26
CA ARG A 102 -2.80 0.23 3.87
C ARG A 102 -3.84 -0.88 3.80
N ALA A 103 -3.61 -2.00 4.48
CA ALA A 103 -4.55 -3.11 4.56
C ALA A 103 -5.90 -2.69 5.15
N TRP A 104 -5.88 -1.85 6.20
CA TRP A 104 -7.11 -1.33 6.80
C TRP A 104 -7.91 -0.44 5.83
N VAL A 105 -7.26 0.52 5.16
CA VAL A 105 -7.93 1.40 4.18
C VAL A 105 -8.52 0.60 3.03
N LEU A 106 -7.87 -0.49 2.62
CA LEU A 106 -8.36 -1.40 1.57
C LEU A 106 -9.41 -2.40 2.07
N GLY A 107 -9.70 -2.44 3.37
CA GLY A 107 -10.65 -3.39 3.95
C GLY A 107 -10.20 -4.84 3.86
N VAL A 108 -8.89 -5.11 3.96
CA VAL A 108 -8.35 -6.47 3.97
C VAL A 108 -8.75 -7.17 5.28
N GLU A 109 -9.62 -8.17 5.18
CA GLU A 109 -10.14 -8.89 6.36
C GLU A 109 -9.41 -10.21 6.64
N LYS A 110 -8.80 -10.82 5.62
CA LYS A 110 -8.20 -12.15 5.65
C LYS A 110 -6.92 -12.17 4.83
N VAL A 111 -6.04 -13.12 5.12
CA VAL A 111 -4.77 -13.30 4.42
C VAL A 111 -4.57 -14.77 4.00
N PRO A 112 -3.80 -15.06 2.93
CA PRO A 112 -3.24 -14.09 2.00
C PRO A 112 -4.36 -13.36 1.22
N ALA A 113 -4.13 -12.09 0.90
CA ALA A 113 -5.02 -11.27 0.08
C ALA A 113 -4.24 -10.64 -1.06
N VAL A 114 -4.65 -10.92 -2.28
CA VAL A 114 -4.09 -10.29 -3.48
C VAL A 114 -5.04 -9.17 -3.89
N VAL A 115 -4.53 -7.93 -3.87
CA VAL A 115 -5.28 -6.74 -4.25
C VAL A 115 -4.72 -6.18 -5.55
N MET A 116 -5.59 -6.03 -6.55
CA MET A 116 -5.27 -5.43 -7.84
C MET A 116 -5.90 -4.04 -7.95
N ASP A 117 -5.06 -3.06 -8.31
CA ASP A 117 -5.39 -1.64 -8.48
C ASP A 117 -6.02 -0.99 -7.25
N GLY A 118 -5.75 -1.52 -6.05
CA GLY A 118 -6.33 -1.04 -4.80
C GLY A 118 -7.85 -1.20 -4.68
N GLN A 119 -8.48 -2.03 -5.53
CA GLN A 119 -9.94 -2.13 -5.60
C GLN A 119 -10.46 -3.57 -5.64
N HIS A 120 -9.72 -4.49 -6.27
CA HIS A 120 -10.18 -5.85 -6.49
C HIS A 120 -9.37 -6.79 -5.61
N VAL A 121 -10.03 -7.59 -4.79
CA VAL A 121 -9.36 -8.47 -3.82
C VAL A 121 -9.72 -9.93 -4.04
N VAL A 122 -8.73 -10.80 -3.97
CA VAL A 122 -8.88 -12.25 -3.86
C VAL A 122 -8.29 -12.70 -2.53
N TYR A 123 -9.12 -13.36 -1.72
CA TYR A 123 -8.72 -13.89 -0.42
C TYR A 123 -8.37 -15.39 -0.50
N GLY A 124 -7.36 -15.80 0.28
CA GLY A 124 -7.01 -17.21 0.48
C GLY A 124 -6.26 -17.87 -0.68
N GLU A 125 -5.93 -17.11 -1.72
CA GLU A 125 -5.17 -17.60 -2.88
C GLU A 125 -3.69 -17.16 -2.75
N PRO A 126 -2.76 -18.07 -2.44
CA PRO A 126 -1.34 -17.76 -2.35
C PRO A 126 -0.64 -17.64 -3.72
N ASP A 127 -1.25 -18.15 -4.80
CA ASP A 127 -0.74 -17.98 -6.16
C ASP A 127 -1.20 -16.65 -6.75
N VAL A 128 -0.26 -15.70 -6.82
CA VAL A 128 -0.54 -14.32 -7.24
C VAL A 128 -1.04 -14.28 -8.68
N ARG A 129 -0.45 -15.06 -9.58
CA ARG A 129 -0.86 -15.10 -10.99
C ARG A 129 -2.27 -15.65 -11.14
N LYS A 130 -2.63 -16.68 -10.36
CA LYS A 130 -3.98 -17.24 -10.35
C LYS A 130 -5.01 -16.23 -9.80
N ALA A 131 -4.66 -15.52 -8.74
CA ALA A 131 -5.51 -14.46 -8.19
C ALA A 131 -5.75 -13.32 -9.18
N VAL A 132 -4.70 -12.83 -9.83
CA VAL A 132 -4.78 -11.80 -10.88
C VAL A 132 -5.67 -12.27 -12.04
N ALA A 133 -5.45 -13.48 -12.55
CA ALA A 133 -6.27 -14.04 -13.62
C ALA A 133 -7.76 -14.15 -13.24
N ALA A 134 -8.06 -14.51 -11.98
CA ALA A 134 -9.43 -14.55 -11.50
C ALA A 134 -10.09 -13.17 -11.49
N ILE A 135 -9.36 -12.12 -11.13
CA ILE A 135 -9.86 -10.74 -11.16
C ILE A 135 -10.09 -10.29 -12.61
N GLU A 136 -9.14 -10.54 -13.50
CA GLU A 136 -9.25 -10.18 -14.93
C GLU A 136 -10.46 -10.86 -15.59
N GLN A 137 -10.67 -12.15 -15.32
CA GLN A 137 -11.85 -12.88 -15.81
C GLN A 137 -13.16 -12.26 -15.29
N ALA A 138 -13.22 -11.92 -14.00
CA ALA A 138 -14.39 -11.28 -13.40
C ALA A 138 -14.68 -9.91 -14.04
N ARG A 139 -13.65 -9.12 -14.36
CA ARG A 139 -13.78 -7.82 -15.05
C ARG A 139 -14.35 -7.98 -16.46
N THR A 140 -13.86 -8.95 -17.23
CA THR A 140 -14.36 -9.20 -18.60
C THR A 140 -15.82 -9.60 -18.60
N MET A 141 -16.22 -10.53 -17.73
CA MET A 141 -17.62 -10.96 -17.61
C MET A 141 -18.55 -9.83 -17.16
N ALA A 142 -18.08 -8.93 -16.28
CA ALA A 142 -18.86 -7.75 -15.86
C ALA A 142 -18.98 -6.71 -16.99
N GLY A 143 -17.95 -6.53 -17.81
CA GLY A 143 -17.96 -5.62 -18.96
C GLY A 143 -18.84 -6.09 -20.12
N GLU A 144 -18.99 -7.41 -20.30
CA GLU A 144 -19.86 -8.00 -21.33
C GLU A 144 -21.36 -7.96 -20.97
N GLY A 145 -21.71 -7.59 -19.74
CA GLY A 145 -23.09 -7.56 -19.22
C GLY A 145 -23.82 -6.21 -19.30
N GLN A 146 -23.21 -5.17 -19.87
CA GLN A 146 -23.82 -3.82 -19.96
C GLN A 146 -24.47 -3.63 -21.35
N PRO A 147 -25.82 -3.53 -21.46
CA PRO A 147 -26.52 -3.25 -22.72
C PRO A 147 -26.31 -1.82 -23.22
#